data_AF-A0A2U0RZ99-F1
#
_entry.id   AF-A0A2U0RZ99-F1
#
_cell.length_a   1.000
_cell.length_b   1.000
_cell.length_c   1.000
_cell.angle_alpha   90.00
_cell.angle_beta   90.00
_cell.angle_gamma   90.00
#
_symmetry.space_group_name_H-M   'P 1'
#
loop_
_entity.id
_entity.type
_entity.pdbx_description
1 polymer ?
#
loop_
_entity_poly.entity_id
_entity_poly.type
_entity_poly.pdbx_seq_one_letter_code
_entity_poly.pdbx_strand_id
1 'polypeptide(L)'
;MVFTVKKKNQLKIGAIIAIIFLTIGFGIWFYTTVVINIHSQELNSPDVTEEEMWRHEGALLWWEEQGATTFFPLSTTLIAIGLITLVVTLVYTQIRRKYK
;
A
#
# COMPACT_ATOMS: atom_id res chain seq x y z
N MET A 1 23.89 0.95 23.62
CA MET A 1 23.35 2.29 23.34
C MET A 1 21.82 2.19 23.39
N VAL A 2 21.21 2.50 24.54
CA VAL A 2 19.76 2.32 24.76
C VAL A 2 19.08 3.64 24.43
N PHE A 3 18.38 3.70 23.29
CA PHE A 3 17.59 4.88 22.90
C PHE A 3 16.40 5.05 23.85
N THR A 4 16.58 5.83 24.92
CA THR A 4 15.49 6.26 25.80
C THR A 4 14.75 7.42 25.13
N VAL A 5 13.90 7.08 24.16
CA VAL A 5 13.00 8.04 23.53
C VAL A 5 11.96 8.51 24.56
N LYS A 6 11.99 9.80 24.94
CA LYS A 6 10.98 10.41 25.83
C LYS A 6 9.57 10.05 25.33
N LYS A 7 8.72 9.51 26.22
CA LYS A 7 7.36 8.97 25.97
C LYS A 7 6.41 9.84 25.10
N LYS A 8 6.63 11.17 25.02
CA LYS A 8 5.86 12.09 24.15
C LYS A 8 6.29 11.99 22.67
N ASN A 9 7.55 11.68 22.41
CA ASN A 9 8.08 11.49 21.05
C ASN A 9 7.69 10.12 20.50
N GLN A 10 7.50 9.11 21.36
CA GLN A 10 7.08 7.77 20.94
C GLN A 10 5.70 7.76 20.24
N LEU A 11 4.74 8.59 20.68
CA LEU A 11 3.44 8.69 20.02
C LEU A 11 3.51 9.38 18.65
N LYS A 12 4.37 10.40 18.52
CA LYS A 12 4.63 11.03 17.21
C LYS A 12 5.29 10.05 16.25
N ILE A 13 6.26 9.27 16.74
CA ILE A 13 6.96 8.25 15.96
C ILE A 13 5.98 7.16 15.52
N GLY A 14 5.13 6.65 16.41
CA GLY A 14 4.11 5.66 16.07
C GLY A 14 3.13 6.15 15.00
N ALA A 15 2.68 7.42 15.09
CA ALA A 15 1.83 8.02 14.06
C ALA A 15 2.55 8.18 12.71
N ILE A 16 3.82 8.61 12.71
CA ILE A 16 4.62 8.73 11.48
C ILE A 16 4.81 7.36 10.83
N ILE A 17 5.15 6.34 11.62
CA ILE A 17 5.31 4.96 11.13
C ILE A 17 4.00 4.46 10.49
N ALA A 18 2.86 4.67 11.16
CA ALA A 18 1.56 4.31 10.60
C ALA A 18 1.29 4.99 9.25
N ILE A 19 1.56 6.30 9.14
CA ILE A 19 1.39 7.05 7.89
C ILE A 19 2.28 6.47 6.78
N ILE A 20 3.55 6.16 7.08
CA ILE A 20 4.47 5.57 6.10
C ILE A 20 3.93 4.23 5.58
N PHE A 21 3.49 3.35 6.47
CA PHE A 21 2.93 2.05 6.08
C PHE A 21 1.67 2.19 5.22
N LEU A 22 0.79 3.12 5.57
CA LEU A 22 -0.40 3.42 4.77
C LEU A 22 -0.02 3.96 3.38
N THR A 23 0.89 4.93 3.31
CA THR A 23 1.32 5.52 2.03
C THR A 23 1.95 4.47 1.11
N ILE A 24 2.82 3.60 1.64
CA ILE A 24 3.43 2.52 0.86
C ILE A 24 2.37 1.51 0.42
N GLY A 25 1.49 1.08 1.32
CA GLY A 25 0.43 0.13 1.01
C GLY A 25 -0.50 0.66 -0.08
N PHE A 26 -1.04 1.87 0.07
CA PHE A 26 -1.87 2.50 -0.95
C PHE A 26 -1.11 2.74 -2.26
N GLY A 27 0.17 3.13 -2.19
CA GLY A 27 1.01 3.33 -3.37
C GLY A 27 1.15 2.05 -4.20
N ILE A 28 1.42 0.92 -3.56
CA ILE A 28 1.51 -0.39 -4.24
C ILE A 28 0.17 -0.75 -4.86
N TRP A 29 -0.93 -0.64 -4.11
CA TRP A 29 -2.26 -0.98 -4.61
C TRP A 29 -2.68 -0.14 -5.82
N PHE A 30 -2.48 1.18 -5.71
CA PHE A 30 -2.83 2.12 -6.77
C PHE A 30 -1.96 1.90 -8.01
N TYR A 31 -0.65 1.73 -7.83
CA TYR A 31 0.26 1.47 -8.93
C TYR A 31 -0.10 0.19 -9.69
N THR A 32 -0.29 -0.93 -8.99
CA THR A 32 -0.68 -2.20 -9.63
C THR A 32 -1.99 -2.08 -10.39
N THR A 33 -2.98 -1.39 -9.81
CA THR A 33 -4.28 -1.17 -10.46
C THR A 33 -4.16 -0.32 -11.73
N VAL A 34 -3.36 0.75 -11.68
CA VAL A 34 -3.12 1.62 -12.84
C VAL A 34 -2.42 0.85 -13.96
N VAL A 35 -1.39 0.07 -13.63
CA VAL A 35 -0.64 -0.70 -14.64
C VAL A 35 -1.52 -1.74 -15.34
N ILE A 36 -2.35 -2.47 -14.59
CA ILE A 36 -3.31 -3.43 -15.16
C ILE A 36 -4.29 -2.70 -16.09
N ASN A 37 -4.83 -1.56 -15.64
CA ASN A 37 -5.77 -0.78 -16.45
C ASN A 37 -5.14 -0.22 -17.73
N ILE A 38 -3.88 0.23 -17.70
CA ILE A 38 -3.16 0.70 -18.89
C ILE A 38 -3.02 -0.43 -19.91
N HIS A 39 -2.53 -1.60 -19.49
CA HIS A 39 -2.35 -2.73 -20.40
C HIS A 39 -3.69 -3.22 -20.96
N SER A 40 -4.77 -3.18 -20.16
CA SER A 40 -6.12 -3.51 -20.62
C SER A 40 -6.64 -2.51 -21.66
N GLN A 41 -6.36 -1.21 -21.50
CA GLN A 41 -6.76 -0.19 -22.48
C GLN A 41 -5.96 -0.29 -23.78
N GLU A 42 -4.66 -0.55 -23.69
CA GLU A 42 -3.81 -0.78 -24.85
C GLU A 42 -4.31 -1.98 -25.65
N LEU A 43 -4.67 -3.09 -25.00
CA LEU A 43 -5.20 -4.28 -25.69
C LEU A 43 -6.52 -4.04 -26.45
N ASN A 44 -7.32 -3.08 -25.99
CA ASN A 44 -8.61 -2.74 -26.60
C ASN A 44 -8.52 -1.63 -27.66
N SER A 45 -7.31 -1.16 -27.97
CA SER A 45 -7.10 -0.11 -28.97
C SER A 45 -7.19 -0.68 -30.39
N PRO A 46 -7.93 -0.03 -31.31
CA PRO A 46 -8.15 -0.54 -32.68
C PRO A 46 -6.90 -0.55 -33.57
N ASP A 47 -5.81 0.10 -33.15
CA ASP A 47 -4.57 0.27 -33.92
C ASP A 47 -3.42 -0.67 -33.50
N VAL A 48 -3.69 -1.67 -32.66
CA VAL A 48 -2.65 -2.58 -32.14
C VAL A 48 -2.29 -3.64 -33.17
N THR A 49 -1.00 -3.76 -33.46
CA THR A 49 -0.48 -4.85 -34.31
C THR A 49 -0.55 -6.19 -33.58
N GLU A 50 -0.63 -7.31 -34.30
CA GLU A 50 -0.68 -8.65 -33.67
C GLU A 50 0.49 -8.88 -32.71
N GLU A 51 1.71 -8.47 -33.07
CA GLU A 51 2.89 -8.63 -32.20
C GLU A 51 2.76 -7.84 -30.89
N GLU A 52 2.22 -6.62 -30.97
CA GLU A 52 1.96 -5.80 -29.78
C GLU A 52 0.85 -6.39 -28.93
N MET A 53 -0.21 -6.92 -29.54
CA MET A 53 -1.32 -7.58 -28.84
C MET A 53 -0.81 -8.71 -27.95
N TRP A 54 0.01 -9.62 -28.49
CA TRP A 54 0.60 -10.73 -27.72
C TRP A 54 1.49 -10.23 -26.57
N ARG A 55 2.26 -9.16 -26.80
CA ARG A 55 3.11 -8.56 -25.76
C ARG A 55 2.28 -7.95 -24.63
N HIS A 56 1.25 -7.19 -24.95
CA HIS A 56 0.38 -6.55 -23.96
C HIS A 56 -0.48 -7.57 -23.21
N GLU A 57 -0.94 -8.64 -23.86
CA GLU A 57 -1.70 -9.71 -23.22
C GLU A 57 -0.85 -10.50 -22.23
N GLY A 58 0.37 -10.88 -22.61
CA GLY A 58 1.31 -11.55 -21.70
C GLY A 58 1.70 -10.68 -20.50
N ALA A 59 1.91 -9.38 -20.73
CA ALA A 59 2.19 -8.43 -19.66
C ALA A 59 0.98 -8.25 -18.73
N LEU A 60 -0.23 -8.15 -19.28
CA LEU A 60 -1.47 -8.04 -18.50
C LEU A 60 -1.67 -9.25 -17.59
N LEU A 61 -1.56 -10.47 -18.15
CA LEU A 61 -1.67 -11.71 -17.38
C LEU A 61 -0.65 -11.78 -16.25
N TRP A 62 0.61 -11.41 -16.53
CA TRP A 62 1.65 -11.38 -15.51
C TRP A 62 1.32 -10.38 -14.39
N TRP A 63 0.88 -9.16 -14.73
CA TRP A 63 0.52 -8.15 -13.75
C TRP A 63 -0.73 -8.51 -12.94
N GLU A 64 -1.72 -9.16 -13.54
CA GLU A 64 -2.90 -9.68 -12.83
C GLU A 64 -2.52 -10.80 -11.87
N GLU A 65 -1.69 -11.76 -12.30
CA GLU A 65 -1.25 -12.87 -11.46
C GLU A 65 -0.38 -12.36 -10.29
N GLN A 66 0.62 -11.52 -10.56
CA GLN A 66 1.45 -10.92 -9.53
C GLN A 66 0.65 -9.96 -8.63
N GLY A 67 -0.33 -9.26 -9.22
CA GLY A 67 -1.29 -8.43 -8.51
C GLY A 67 -2.05 -9.22 -7.46
N ALA A 68 -2.68 -10.32 -7.87
CA ALA A 68 -3.49 -11.17 -7.01
C ALA A 68 -2.68 -11.94 -5.96
N THR A 69 -1.51 -12.45 -6.32
CA THR A 69 -0.71 -13.32 -5.45
C THR A 69 0.21 -12.57 -4.50
N THR A 70 0.73 -11.41 -4.91
CA THR A 70 1.81 -10.73 -4.20
C THR A 70 1.43 -9.29 -3.85
N PHE A 71 1.12 -8.44 -4.83
CA PHE A 71 1.00 -7.00 -4.58
C PHE A 71 -0.25 -6.63 -3.79
N PHE A 72 -1.41 -7.22 -4.06
CA PHE A 72 -2.63 -6.98 -3.28
C PHE A 72 -2.54 -7.53 -1.86
N PRO A 73 -2.09 -8.79 -1.62
CA PRO A 73 -1.87 -9.28 -0.26
C PRO A 73 -0.84 -8.44 0.52
N LEU A 74 0.26 -8.04 -0.12
CA LEU A 74 1.29 -7.21 0.50
C LEU A 74 0.74 -5.83 0.86
N SER A 75 0.06 -5.17 -0.09
CA SER A 75 -0.55 -3.86 0.14
C SER A 75 -1.59 -3.91 1.27
N THR A 76 -2.51 -4.87 1.22
CA THR A 76 -3.56 -5.02 2.24
C THR A 76 -2.95 -5.28 3.62
N THR A 77 -1.88 -6.07 3.70
CA THR A 77 -1.14 -6.30 4.95
C THR A 77 -0.50 -5.01 5.48
N LEU A 78 0.17 -4.24 4.61
CA LEU A 78 0.79 -2.96 4.99
C LEU A 78 -0.26 -1.95 5.45
N ILE A 79 -1.40 -1.87 4.75
CA ILE A 79 -2.52 -1.01 5.14
C ILE A 79 -3.08 -1.45 6.49
N ALA A 80 -3.30 -2.75 6.70
CA ALA A 80 -3.80 -3.29 7.96
C ALA A 80 -2.87 -2.97 9.13
N ILE A 81 -1.56 -3.19 8.98
CA ILE A 81 -0.56 -2.86 10.00
C ILE A 81 -0.55 -1.35 10.28
N GLY A 82 -0.62 -0.52 9.23
CA GLY A 82 -0.69 0.93 9.36
C GLY A 82 -1.91 1.38 10.14
N LEU A 83 -3.10 0.85 9.80
CA LEU A 83 -4.36 1.14 10.49
C LEU A 83 -4.34 0.70 11.95
N ILE A 84 -3.90 -0.53 12.24
CA ILE A 84 -3.82 -1.04 13.61
C ILE A 84 -2.89 -0.15 14.45
N THR A 85 -1.72 0.19 13.91
CA THR A 85 -0.74 1.06 14.58
C THR A 85 -1.33 2.44 14.87
N LEU A 86 -2.09 3.00 13.92
CA LEU A 86 -2.76 4.28 14.06
C LEU A 86 -3.83 4.23 15.16
N VAL A 87 -4.68 3.20 15.15
CA VAL A 87 -5.74 3.00 16.16
C VAL A 87 -5.14 2.87 17.56
N VAL A 88 -4.13 2.02 17.73
CA VAL A 88 -3.44 1.85 19.03
C VAL A 88 -2.84 3.18 19.51
N THR A 89 -2.20 3.92 18.60
CA THR A 89 -1.63 5.24 18.92
C THR A 89 -2.70 6.24 19.34
N LEU A 90 -3.85 6.27 18.66
CA LEU A 90 -4.97 7.15 19.00
C LEU A 90 -5.60 6.78 20.35
N VAL A 91 -5.94 5.51 20.56
CA VAL A 91 -6.54 5.02 21.81
C VAL A 91 -5.63 5.34 23.00
N TYR A 92 -4.33 5.04 22.87
CA TYR A 92 -3.36 5.35 23.92
C TYR A 92 -3.28 6.86 24.20
N THR A 93 -3.32 7.68 23.14
CA THR A 93 -3.30 9.14 23.28
C THR A 93 -4.55 9.67 24.00
N GLN A 94 -5.73 9.13 23.69
CA GLN A 94 -6.99 9.53 24.33
C GLN A 94 -7.04 9.11 25.81
N ILE A 95 -6.65 7.87 26.12
CA ILE A 95 -6.55 7.39 27.50
C ILE A 95 -5.60 8.29 28.29
N ARG A 96 -4.41 8.56 27.76
CA ARG A 96 -3.44 9.44 28.42
C ARG A 96 -3.96 10.86 28.65
N ARG A 97 -4.77 11.41 27.74
CA ARG A 97 -5.39 12.72 27.91
C ARG A 97 -6.44 12.73 29.02
N LYS A 98 -7.17 11.62 29.21
CA LYS A 98 -8.22 11.51 30.23
C LYS A 98 -7.68 11.36 31.66
N TYR A 99 -6.51 10.76 31.82
CA TYR A 99 -5.87 10.48 33.13
C TYR A 99 -4.74 11.44 33.49
N LYS A 100 -4.67 12.62 32.86
CA LYS A 100 -3.70 13.67 33.16
C LYS A 100 -4.45 14.94 33.55
#